data_AF-A0A970RIR0-F1
#
_entry.id   AF-A0A970RIR0-F1
#
_cell.length_a   1.000
_cell.length_b   1.000
_cell.length_c   1.000
_cell.angle_alpha   90.00
_cell.angle_beta   90.00
_cell.angle_gamma   90.00
#
_symmetry.space_group_name_H-M   'P 1'
#
loop_
_entity.id
_entity.type
_entity.pdbx_description
1 polymer ?
#
loop_
_entity_poly.entity_id
_entity_poly.type
_entity_poly.pdbx_seq_one_letter_code
_entity_poly.pdbx_strand_id
1 'polypeptide(L)'
;MNDTGAMILHLYADVPYRNEIVVPADYGTAYDYVLKAMDALETASDASILCEARPGAECIEIKTLTAGYTVPSDISDKELFSMPKGSYHFKQLPFTPPKGSDLKPLVFSFIASTIDWSCKASHFIIRLFKERTLEVVVQFFLPLKSKEE
;
A
#
# COMPACT_ATOMS: atom_id res chain seq x y z
N MET A 1 -20.56 16.35 3.93
CA MET A 1 -19.56 15.28 4.13
C MET A 1 -18.27 15.80 3.53
N ASN A 2 -17.26 16.09 4.35
CA ASN A 2 -15.99 16.62 3.85
C ASN A 2 -15.27 15.47 3.14
N ASP A 3 -15.26 15.54 1.83
CA ASP A 3 -14.44 14.71 0.96
C ASP A 3 -12.98 15.12 1.23
N THR A 4 -12.30 14.44 2.16
CA THR A 4 -10.84 14.52 2.22
C THR A 4 -10.32 13.78 0.99
N GLY A 5 -10.28 14.51 -0.12
CA GLY A 5 -9.66 14.07 -1.36
C GLY A 5 -8.22 13.63 -1.13
N ALA A 6 -7.69 12.81 -2.04
CA ALA A 6 -6.30 12.37 -1.98
C ALA A 6 -5.38 13.59 -1.85
N MET A 7 -4.58 13.62 -0.77
CA MET A 7 -3.59 14.65 -0.54
C MET A 7 -2.32 14.31 -1.34
N ILE A 8 -1.43 15.27 -1.50
CA ILE A 8 -0.10 15.01 -2.07
C ILE A 8 0.90 14.87 -0.94
N LEU A 9 1.57 13.72 -0.85
CA LEU A 9 2.64 13.46 0.10
C LEU A 9 3.97 13.37 -0.64
N HIS A 10 5.00 14.04 -0.10
CA HIS A 10 6.36 13.97 -0.60
C HIS A 10 7.21 13.08 0.30
N LEU A 11 7.72 11.98 -0.24
CA LEU A 11 8.72 11.13 0.40
C LEU A 11 10.11 11.61 0.01
N TYR A 12 10.93 11.95 1.01
CA TYR A 12 12.28 12.46 0.80
C TYR A 12 13.34 11.36 0.71
N ALA A 13 13.01 10.14 1.13
CA ALA A 13 13.86 8.97 1.07
C ALA A 13 13.04 7.74 0.66
N ASP A 14 13.73 6.75 0.09
CA ASP A 14 13.14 5.46 -0.24
C ASP A 14 12.78 4.72 1.06
N VAL A 15 11.67 4.01 1.07
CA VAL A 15 11.25 3.17 2.21
C VAL A 15 11.47 1.71 1.83
N PRO A 16 12.53 1.05 2.34
CA PRO A 16 12.84 -0.33 1.98
C PRO A 16 11.98 -1.32 2.78
N TYR A 17 11.51 -2.36 2.08
CA TYR A 17 10.88 -3.54 2.65
C TYR A 17 11.84 -4.72 2.48
N ARG A 18 12.23 -5.35 3.59
CA ARG A 18 13.36 -6.30 3.62
C ARG A 18 12.93 -7.75 3.70
N ASN A 19 11.80 -7.99 4.37
CA ASN A 19 11.28 -9.32 4.65
C ASN A 19 10.03 -9.57 3.81
N GLU A 20 9.90 -10.76 3.25
CA GLU A 20 8.75 -11.14 2.43
C GLU A 20 7.56 -11.60 3.29
N ILE A 21 6.34 -11.25 2.85
CA ILE A 21 5.11 -11.89 3.29
C ILE A 21 4.51 -12.57 2.07
N VAL A 22 4.45 -13.91 2.09
CA VAL A 22 3.83 -14.66 0.98
C VAL A 22 2.33 -14.44 1.02
N VAL A 23 1.81 -13.78 -0.02
CA VAL A 23 0.41 -13.36 -0.12
C VAL A 23 -0.22 -13.80 -1.45
N PRO A 24 -1.54 -14.01 -1.50
CA PRO A 24 -2.25 -14.27 -2.76
C PRO A 24 -2.29 -13.02 -3.65
N ALA A 25 -2.62 -13.23 -4.93
CA ALA A 25 -2.75 -12.14 -5.92
C ALA A 25 -3.97 -11.23 -5.67
N ASP A 26 -4.98 -11.69 -4.92
CA ASP A 26 -6.13 -10.88 -4.54
C ASP A 26 -5.74 -9.93 -3.39
N TYR A 27 -5.78 -8.62 -3.65
CA TYR A 27 -5.28 -7.61 -2.71
C TYR A 27 -6.08 -7.49 -1.41
N GLY A 28 -7.36 -7.89 -1.39
CA GLY A 28 -8.12 -7.97 -0.15
C GLY A 28 -7.67 -9.14 0.71
N THR A 29 -7.47 -10.31 0.10
CA THR A 29 -6.96 -11.47 0.81
C THR A 29 -5.50 -11.26 1.23
N ALA A 30 -4.67 -10.62 0.39
CA ALA A 30 -3.31 -10.22 0.76
C ALA A 30 -3.31 -9.30 1.99
N TYR A 31 -4.25 -8.35 2.05
CA TYR A 31 -4.42 -7.48 3.21
C TYR A 31 -4.71 -8.27 4.49
N ASP A 32 -5.61 -9.26 4.45
CA ASP A 32 -5.89 -10.10 5.63
C ASP A 32 -4.64 -10.84 6.13
N TYR A 33 -3.80 -11.32 5.20
CA TYR A 33 -2.55 -11.99 5.53
C TYR A 33 -1.54 -11.04 6.17
N VAL A 34 -1.36 -9.84 5.59
CA VAL A 34 -0.44 -8.84 6.14
C VAL A 34 -0.94 -8.32 7.48
N LEU A 35 -2.24 -8.01 7.62
CA LEU A 35 -2.83 -7.54 8.87
C LEU A 35 -2.62 -8.56 10.00
N LYS A 36 -2.81 -9.86 9.72
CA LYS A 36 -2.51 -10.92 10.69
C LYS A 36 -1.02 -11.02 11.01
N ALA A 37 -0.14 -10.85 10.02
CA ALA A 37 1.31 -10.85 10.27
C ALA A 37 1.72 -9.70 11.19
N MET A 38 1.09 -8.53 11.05
CA MET A 38 1.37 -7.35 11.87
C MET A 38 1.14 -7.58 13.36
N ASP A 39 0.25 -8.50 13.77
CA ASP A 39 0.01 -8.82 15.18
C ASP A 39 1.28 -9.30 15.89
N ALA A 40 2.11 -10.09 15.20
CA ALA A 40 3.34 -10.67 15.74
C ALA A 40 4.56 -9.73 15.68
N LEU A 41 4.47 -8.62 14.93
CA LEU A 41 5.57 -7.69 14.75
C LEU A 41 5.67 -6.68 15.89
N GLU A 42 6.85 -6.08 16.06
CA GLU A 42 7.06 -5.04 17.07
C GLU A 42 6.43 -3.70 16.67
N THR A 43 6.20 -2.83 17.65
CA THR A 43 5.76 -1.46 17.39
C THR A 43 6.74 -0.75 16.47
N ALA A 44 6.24 0.14 15.62
CA ALA A 44 6.95 0.83 14.54
C ALA A 44 7.41 -0.05 13.36
N SER A 45 6.93 -1.30 13.29
CA SER A 45 7.07 -2.11 12.07
C SER A 45 6.24 -1.52 10.93
N ASP A 46 6.77 -1.64 9.72
CA ASP A 46 6.19 -1.10 8.49
C ASP A 46 6.02 -2.23 7.47
N ALA A 47 4.77 -2.51 7.11
CA ALA A 47 4.43 -3.50 6.09
C ALA A 47 3.76 -2.85 4.89
N SER A 48 3.90 -3.49 3.74
CA SER A 48 3.44 -2.97 2.47
C SER A 48 2.98 -4.09 1.55
N ILE A 49 1.94 -3.78 0.79
CA ILE A 49 1.44 -4.58 -0.32
C ILE A 49 1.63 -3.74 -1.58
N LEU A 50 2.52 -4.19 -2.45
CA LEU A 50 2.71 -3.61 -3.77
C LEU A 50 1.67 -4.20 -4.72
N CYS A 51 0.88 -3.31 -5.33
CA CYS A 51 -0.19 -3.68 -6.23
C CYS A 51 0.01 -3.03 -7.60
N GLU A 52 -0.60 -3.64 -8.62
CA GLU A 52 -0.73 -3.09 -9.95
C GLU A 52 -2.20 -2.87 -10.26
N ALA A 53 -2.55 -1.64 -10.64
CA ALA A 53 -3.86 -1.27 -11.16
C ALA A 53 -3.76 -1.10 -12.68
N ARG A 54 -4.69 -1.71 -13.42
CA ARG A 54 -4.81 -1.59 -14.88
C ARG A 54 -6.15 -0.99 -15.24
N PRO A 55 -6.19 0.20 -15.84
CA PRO A 55 -7.41 0.75 -16.38
C PRO A 55 -7.91 -0.12 -17.54
N GLY A 56 -9.13 -0.63 -17.43
CA GLY A 56 -9.88 -1.27 -18.51
C GLY A 56 -10.95 -0.32 -19.07
N ALA A 57 -11.72 -0.81 -20.05
CA ALA A 57 -12.76 -0.01 -20.70
C ALA A 57 -13.91 0.39 -19.76
N GLU A 58 -14.26 -0.48 -18.79
CA GLU A 58 -15.39 -0.27 -17.87
C GLU A 58 -15.03 -0.53 -16.39
N CYS A 59 -13.82 -1.03 -16.11
CA CYS A 59 -13.39 -1.40 -14.77
C CYS A 59 -11.89 -1.19 -14.59
N ILE A 60 -11.43 -1.20 -13.33
CA ILE A 60 -10.02 -1.19 -12.98
C ILE A 60 -9.68 -2.57 -12.43
N GLU A 61 -8.77 -3.28 -13.07
CA GLU A 61 -8.24 -4.55 -12.57
C GLU A 61 -7.11 -4.26 -11.58
N ILE A 62 -7.19 -4.83 -10.38
CA ILE A 62 -6.18 -4.66 -9.34
C ILE A 62 -5.66 -6.02 -8.92
N LYS A 63 -4.34 -6.20 -8.96
CA LYS A 63 -3.66 -7.39 -8.44
C LYS A 63 -2.53 -7.03 -7.49
N THR A 64 -2.25 -7.91 -6.55
CA THR A 64 -1.05 -7.87 -5.72
C THR A 64 0.14 -8.43 -6.51
N LEU A 65 1.27 -7.73 -6.45
CA LEU A 65 2.54 -8.18 -7.01
C LEU A 65 3.41 -8.85 -5.94
N THR A 66 3.55 -8.19 -4.79
CA THR A 66 4.33 -8.70 -3.65
C THR A 66 3.89 -8.00 -2.37
N ALA A 67 4.24 -8.57 -1.22
CA ALA A 67 4.13 -7.91 0.07
C ALA A 67 5.39 -8.13 0.89
N GLY A 68 5.73 -7.13 1.70
CA GLY A 68 6.90 -7.21 2.54
C GLY A 68 6.80 -6.29 3.73
N TYR A 69 7.74 -6.44 4.66
CA TYR A 69 7.80 -5.64 5.87
C TYR A 69 9.24 -5.38 6.30
N THR A 70 9.38 -4.37 7.14
CA THR A 70 10.59 -4.03 7.85
C THR A 70 10.25 -3.81 9.31
N VAL A 71 11.09 -4.32 10.19
CA VAL A 71 11.00 -4.07 11.64
C VAL A 71 12.13 -3.12 12.06
N PRO A 72 11.93 -2.27 13.09
CA PRO A 72 12.97 -1.40 13.63
C PRO A 72 14.28 -2.12 13.98
N SER A 73 14.21 -3.35 14.48
CA SER A 73 15.39 -4.14 14.81
C SER A 73 16.16 -4.69 13.59
N ASP A 74 15.65 -4.49 12.37
CA ASP A 74 16.25 -5.03 11.14
C ASP A 74 17.41 -4.15 10.65
N ILE A 75 18.63 -4.66 10.83
CA ILE A 75 19.90 -4.02 10.43
C ILE A 75 20.37 -4.55 9.06
N SER A 76 19.56 -5.35 8.36
CA SER A 76 19.97 -5.91 7.07
C SER A 76 20.05 -4.86 5.95
N ASP A 77 21.09 -4.94 5.13
CA ASP A 77 21.18 -4.21 3.86
C ASP A 77 20.39 -4.88 2.72
N LYS A 78 19.77 -6.04 2.98
CA LYS A 78 18.97 -6.75 1.98
C LYS A 78 17.65 -6.01 1.74
N GLU A 79 17.37 -5.68 0.49
CA GLU A 79 16.10 -5.09 0.06
C GLU A 79 15.33 -6.10 -0.81
N LEU A 80 14.06 -6.34 -0.46
CA LEU A 80 13.14 -7.09 -1.34
C LEU A 80 12.56 -6.15 -2.41
N PHE A 81 12.01 -5.02 -1.95
CA PHE A 81 11.60 -3.89 -2.78
C PHE A 81 11.55 -2.62 -1.94
N SER A 82 11.44 -1.47 -2.58
CA SER A 82 11.29 -0.17 -1.92
C SER A 82 10.11 0.63 -2.48
N MET A 83 9.50 1.42 -1.62
CA MET A 83 8.69 2.56 -2.04
C MET A 83 9.65 3.72 -2.35
N PRO A 84 9.81 4.12 -3.62
CA PRO A 84 10.81 5.12 -3.98
C PRO A 84 10.45 6.50 -3.42
N LYS A 85 11.45 7.35 -3.17
CA LYS A 85 11.25 8.76 -2.91
C LYS A 85 10.51 9.42 -4.08
N GLY A 86 9.66 10.39 -3.78
CA GLY A 86 8.84 11.02 -4.80
C GLY A 86 7.55 11.62 -4.25
N SER A 87 6.68 12.02 -5.16
CA SER A 87 5.38 12.60 -4.83
C SER A 87 4.29 11.59 -5.10
N TYR A 88 3.37 11.44 -4.14
CA TYR A 88 2.31 10.46 -4.16
C TYR A 88 0.96 11.10 -3.94
N HIS A 89 -0.06 10.65 -4.68
CA HIS A 89 -1.42 10.69 -4.19
C HIS A 89 -1.46 9.83 -2.94
N PHE A 90 -1.96 10.41 -1.86
CA PHE A 90 -1.89 9.83 -0.53
C PHE A 90 -3.24 9.89 0.16
N LYS A 91 -3.60 8.80 0.82
CA LYS A 91 -4.77 8.73 1.68
C LYS A 91 -4.47 7.87 2.90
N GLN A 92 -4.52 8.47 4.08
CA GLN A 92 -4.59 7.71 5.33
C GLN A 92 -6.05 7.42 5.68
N LEU A 93 -6.36 6.17 5.99
CA LEU A 93 -7.68 5.81 6.46
C LEU A 93 -7.87 6.26 7.92
N PRO A 94 -9.08 6.75 8.29
CA PRO A 94 -9.37 7.14 9.67
C PRO A 94 -9.54 5.95 10.62
N PHE A 95 -9.60 4.72 10.08
CA PHE A 95 -9.68 3.47 10.83
C PHE A 95 -8.98 2.36 10.04
N THR A 96 -8.59 1.29 10.73
CA THR A 96 -8.08 0.04 10.15
C THR A 96 -9.28 -0.81 9.68
N PRO A 97 -9.46 -1.07 8.39
CA PRO A 97 -10.50 -2.01 7.95
C PRO A 97 -10.25 -3.39 8.58
N PRO A 98 -11.25 -4.03 9.21
CA PRO A 98 -11.01 -5.27 9.95
C PRO A 98 -10.73 -6.45 9.01
N LYS A 99 -11.14 -6.36 7.74
CA LYS A 99 -10.95 -7.40 6.71
C LYS A 99 -10.76 -6.79 5.32
N GLY A 100 -10.21 -7.59 4.42
CA GLY A 100 -9.98 -7.26 3.02
C GLY A 100 -11.26 -6.86 2.28
N SER A 101 -12.40 -7.47 2.60
CA SER A 101 -13.70 -7.11 2.01
C SER A 101 -14.09 -5.65 2.25
N ASP A 102 -13.71 -5.10 3.40
CA ASP A 102 -14.00 -3.72 3.79
C ASP A 102 -12.96 -2.74 3.21
N LEU A 103 -11.74 -3.23 2.98
CA LEU A 103 -10.67 -2.48 2.32
C LEU A 103 -10.92 -2.26 0.82
N LYS A 104 -11.39 -3.31 0.12
CA LYS A 104 -11.60 -3.31 -1.34
C LYS A 104 -12.29 -2.06 -1.89
N PRO A 105 -13.49 -1.66 -1.40
CA PRO A 105 -14.17 -0.48 -1.91
C PRO A 105 -13.38 0.82 -1.66
N LEU A 106 -12.61 0.91 -0.56
CA LEU A 106 -11.80 2.08 -0.24
C LEU A 106 -10.61 2.24 -1.18
N VAL A 107 -9.93 1.12 -1.48
CA VAL A 107 -8.84 1.07 -2.47
C VAL A 107 -9.38 1.41 -3.85
N PHE A 108 -10.48 0.77 -4.27
CA PHE A 108 -11.08 1.02 -5.57
C PHE A 108 -11.47 2.49 -5.74
N SER A 109 -12.14 3.08 -4.75
CA SER A 109 -12.50 4.50 -4.76
C SER A 109 -11.28 5.42 -4.84
N PHE A 110 -10.22 5.12 -4.09
CA PHE A 110 -8.98 5.87 -4.15
C PHE A 110 -8.35 5.80 -5.55
N ILE A 111 -8.12 4.59 -6.07
CA ILE A 111 -7.50 4.37 -7.37
C ILE A 111 -8.32 5.00 -8.50
N ALA A 112 -9.64 4.81 -8.51
CA ALA A 112 -10.50 5.39 -9.55
C ALA A 112 -10.44 6.92 -9.60
N SER A 113 -10.19 7.57 -8.46
CA SER A 113 -10.08 9.04 -8.37
C SER A 113 -8.69 9.61 -8.70
N THR A 114 -7.65 8.78 -8.70
CA THR A 114 -6.26 9.25 -8.80
C THR A 114 -5.44 8.60 -9.92
N ILE A 115 -5.90 7.49 -10.50
CA ILE A 115 -5.16 6.80 -11.55
C ILE A 115 -5.09 7.63 -12.83
N ASP A 116 -3.94 7.53 -13.52
CA ASP A 116 -3.81 8.03 -14.88
C ASP A 116 -4.41 7.03 -15.86
N TRP A 117 -5.59 7.37 -16.39
CA TRP A 117 -6.33 6.56 -17.36
C TRP A 117 -5.62 6.43 -18.72
N SER A 118 -4.58 7.23 -18.99
CA SER A 118 -3.76 7.10 -20.20
C SER A 118 -2.67 6.04 -20.09
N CYS A 119 -2.32 5.62 -18.87
CA CYS A 119 -1.30 4.59 -18.61
C CYS A 119 -1.87 3.16 -18.76
N LYS A 120 -1.06 2.23 -19.25
CA LYS A 120 -1.43 0.79 -19.32
C LYS A 120 -1.57 0.15 -17.94
N ALA A 121 -0.75 0.59 -17.00
CA ALA A 121 -0.73 0.11 -15.63
C ALA A 121 -0.15 1.20 -14.71
N SER A 122 -0.54 1.16 -13.45
CA SER A 122 0.06 1.98 -12.40
C SER A 122 0.35 1.12 -11.18
N HIS A 123 1.55 1.23 -10.64
CA HIS A 123 1.90 0.60 -9.37
C HIS A 123 1.51 1.49 -8.20
N PHE A 124 0.89 0.91 -7.20
CA PHE A 124 0.50 1.61 -5.97
C PHE A 124 0.75 0.72 -4.77
N ILE A 125 0.79 1.34 -3.59
CA ILE A 125 1.14 0.69 -2.34
C ILE A 125 0.01 0.85 -1.34
N ILE A 126 -0.33 -0.25 -0.69
CA ILE A 126 -1.13 -0.27 0.54
C ILE A 126 -0.15 -0.50 1.69
N ARG A 127 0.09 0.54 2.49
CA ARG A 127 1.00 0.50 3.63
C ARG A 127 0.21 0.26 4.92
N LEU A 128 0.73 -0.61 5.77
CA LEU A 128 0.25 -0.92 7.11
C LEU A 128 1.38 -0.58 8.09
N PHE A 129 1.19 0.44 8.92
CA PHE A 129 2.19 0.86 9.90
C PHE A 129 1.72 0.54 11.32
N LYS A 130 2.52 -0.20 12.09
CA LYS A 130 2.20 -0.56 13.48
C LYS A 130 2.53 0.60 14.41
N GLU A 131 1.57 1.49 14.64
CA GLU A 131 1.78 2.66 15.50
C GLU A 131 1.87 2.28 16.98
N ARG A 132 1.08 1.30 17.41
CA ARG A 132 1.09 0.75 18.77
C ARG A 132 0.86 -0.76 18.74
N THR A 133 0.96 -1.42 19.89
CA THR A 133 0.84 -2.88 20.02
C THR A 133 -0.40 -3.46 19.33
N LEU A 134 -1.53 -2.75 19.39
CA LEU A 134 -2.82 -3.17 18.81
C LEU A 134 -3.37 -2.17 17.78
N GLU A 135 -2.54 -1.22 17.33
CA GLU A 135 -2.98 -0.12 16.46
C GLU A 135 -2.15 -0.12 15.18
N VAL A 136 -2.83 -0.37 14.05
CA VAL A 136 -2.22 -0.43 12.72
C VAL A 136 -2.87 0.63 11.83
N VAL A 137 -2.09 1.61 11.40
CA VAL A 137 -2.56 2.65 10.48
C VAL A 137 -2.46 2.15 9.04
N VAL A 138 -3.52 2.34 8.26
CA VAL A 138 -3.57 1.95 6.84
C VAL A 138 -3.51 3.17 5.95
N GLN A 139 -2.62 3.14 4.97
CA GLN A 139 -2.33 4.26 4.08
C GLN A 139 -2.23 3.77 2.63
N PHE A 140 -2.71 4.59 1.70
CA PHE A 140 -2.62 4.35 0.25
C PHE A 140 -1.67 5.35 -0.39
N PHE A 141 -0.85 4.85 -1.30
CA PHE A 141 0.16 5.61 -2.02
C PHE A 141 0.09 5.26 -3.51
N LEU A 142 -0.17 6.24 -4.36
CA LEU A 142 -0.06 6.11 -5.81
C LEU A 142 0.92 7.20 -6.32
N PRO A 143 2.04 6.86 -6.98
CA PRO A 143 2.97 7.84 -7.53
C PRO A 143 2.28 8.83 -8.48
N LEU A 144 2.64 10.12 -8.43
CA LEU A 144 2.15 11.13 -9.39
C LEU A 144 2.75 10.94 -10.79
N LYS A 145 3.94 10.34 -10.83
CA LYS A 145 4.62 9.95 -12.06
C LYS A 145 4.82 8.46 -11.99
N SER A 146 4.15 7.73 -12.87
CA SER A 146 4.52 6.36 -13.19
C SER A 146 6.02 6.35 -13.52
N LYS A 147 6.80 5.39 -13.00
CA LYS A 147 8.15 5.18 -13.55
C LYS A 147 7.97 5.01 -15.05
N GLU A 148 8.59 5.88 -15.85
CA GLU A 148 8.66 5.68 -17.29
C GLU A 148 9.28 4.29 -17.50
N GLU A 149 8.49 3.36 -18.06
CA GLU A 149 9.02 2.10 -18.58
C GLU A 149 9.78 2.33 -19.88
#